data_AF-A0A1B7TCV3-F1
#
_entry.id   AF-A0A1B7TCV3-F1
#
_cell.length_a   1.000
_cell.length_b   1.000
_cell.length_c   1.000
_cell.angle_alpha   90.00
_cell.angle_beta   90.00
_cell.angle_gamma   90.00
#
_symmetry.space_group_name_H-M   'P 1'
#
loop_
_entity.id
_entity.type
_entity.pdbx_description
1 polymer ?
#
loop_
_entity_poly.entity_id
_entity_poly.type
_entity_poly.pdbx_seq_one_letter_code
_entity_poly.pdbx_strand_id
1 'polypeptide(L)' 'MAEAIVNKEAEVCELKPTDKPKPCCVCLDEKDKRDECLLFQGLESEECKPLIEKYKKCMEGFGFKI' A
#
# COMPACT_ATOMS: atom_id res chain seq x y z
N MET A 1 6.12 39.86 1.24
CA MET A 1 5.44 39.53 2.50
C MET A 1 4.49 38.38 2.21
N ALA A 2 4.74 37.25 2.89
CA ALA A 2 3.99 35.99 2.93
C ALA A 2 3.70 35.26 1.60
N GLU A 3 4.64 34.43 1.17
CA GLU A 3 4.33 33.19 0.43
C GLU A 3 3.91 32.12 1.45
N ALA A 4 2.70 31.59 1.32
CA ALA A 4 2.24 30.41 2.04
C ALA A 4 2.38 29.20 1.13
N ILE A 5 3.54 28.55 1.20
CA ILE A 5 3.73 27.21 0.65
C ILE A 5 3.09 26.23 1.64
N VAL A 6 1.87 25.76 1.33
CA VAL A 6 1.30 24.56 1.95
C VAL A 6 1.81 23.37 1.16
N ASN A 7 3.02 22.92 1.47
CA ASN A 7 3.49 21.58 1.12
C ASN A 7 3.03 20.63 2.22
N LYS A 8 1.85 20.06 2.02
CA LYS A 8 1.24 19.05 2.89
C LYS A 8 1.63 17.67 2.35
N GLU A 9 2.80 17.22 2.78
CA GLU A 9 3.23 15.83 3.01
C GLU A 9 2.54 14.73 2.17
N ALA A 10 3.19 14.41 1.05
CA ALA A 10 3.18 13.08 0.45
C ALA A 10 4.40 12.31 0.99
N GLU A 11 4.23 11.59 2.09
CA GLU A 11 5.19 10.63 2.63
C GLU A 11 4.53 9.23 2.49
N VAL A 12 5.05 8.19 1.81
CA VAL A 12 6.37 7.95 1.20
C VAL A 12 6.29 6.79 0.16
N CYS A 13 6.99 6.92 -0.98
CA CYS A 13 7.76 5.84 -1.62
C CYS A 13 9.09 6.39 -2.17
N GLU A 14 9.69 7.37 -1.48
CA GLU A 14 11.10 7.68 -1.68
C GLU A 14 11.94 6.55 -1.09
N LEU A 15 12.48 5.73 -1.99
CA LEU A 15 13.58 4.83 -1.69
C LEU A 15 14.81 5.67 -1.32
N LYS A 16 15.10 5.77 -0.02
CA LYS A 16 16.49 5.97 0.41
C LYS A 16 17.30 4.78 -0.14
N PRO A 17 18.54 4.97 -0.65
CA PRO A 17 19.37 3.90 -1.20
C PRO A 17 19.92 2.99 -0.09
N THR A 18 19.02 2.35 0.66
CA THR A 18 19.30 1.28 1.61
C THR A 18 18.63 0.03 1.07
N ASP A 19 19.32 -0.62 0.13
CA ASP A 19 19.33 -2.02 -0.38
C ASP A 19 18.13 -2.99 -0.26
N LYS A 20 17.04 -2.69 0.46
CA LYS A 20 15.86 -3.56 0.57
C LYS A 20 14.57 -2.74 0.40
N PRO A 21 13.76 -3.00 -0.64
CA PRO A 21 12.49 -2.31 -0.84
C PRO A 21 11.58 -2.58 0.34
N LYS A 22 11.01 -1.52 0.92
CA LYS A 22 10.03 -1.67 2.01
C LYS A 22 8.77 -2.37 1.48
N PRO A 23 8.15 -3.28 2.25
CA PRO A 23 6.95 -4.02 1.82
C PRO A 23 5.78 -3.10 1.44
N CYS A 24 5.77 -1.85 1.91
CA CYS A 24 4.78 -0.85 1.56
C CYS A 24 4.89 -0.28 0.13
N CYS A 25 5.98 -0.50 -0.61
CA CYS A 25 6.19 0.06 -1.97
C CYS A 25 6.14 -0.99 -3.09
N VAL A 26 5.84 -2.24 -2.76
CA VAL A 26 5.92 -3.35 -3.72
C VAL A 26 4.56 -3.63 -4.36
N CYS A 27 3.52 -3.69 -3.54
CA CYS A 27 2.16 -4.05 -3.94
C CYS A 27 1.21 -2.90 -3.62
N LEU A 28 1.55 -1.69 -4.09
CA LEU A 28 0.78 -0.47 -3.80
C LEU A 28 -0.64 -0.53 -4.36
N ASP A 29 -0.79 -0.97 -5.60
CA ASP A 29 -2.09 -1.07 -6.28
C ASP A 29 -3.00 -2.12 -5.62
N GLU A 30 -2.46 -3.31 -5.30
CA GLU A 30 -3.22 -4.32 -4.56
C GLU A 30 -3.56 -3.87 -3.14
N LYS A 31 -2.65 -3.14 -2.47
CA LYS A 31 -2.90 -2.59 -1.14
C LYS A 31 -4.02 -1.57 -1.18
N ASP A 32 -3.99 -0.65 -2.15
CA ASP A 32 -4.97 0.41 -2.31
C ASP A 32 -6.37 -0.15 -2.58
N LYS A 33 -6.49 -1.07 -3.54
CA LYS A 33 -7.75 -1.78 -3.83
C LYS A 33 -8.28 -2.57 -2.63
N ARG A 34 -7.39 -3.22 -1.87
CA ARG A 34 -7.76 -3.93 -0.65
C ARG A 34 -8.27 -2.96 0.41
N ASP A 35 -7.54 -1.88 0.68
CA ASP A 35 -7.94 -0.86 1.65
C ASP A 35 -9.28 -0.23 1.26
N GLU A 36 -9.43 0.12 -0.01
CA GLU A 36 -10.66 0.68 -0.56
C GLU A 36 -11.83 -0.30 -0.38
N CYS A 37 -11.63 -1.59 -0.71
CA CYS A 37 -12.64 -2.63 -0.48
C CYS A 37 -12.99 -2.78 1.00
N LEU A 38 -11.99 -2.85 1.89
CA LEU A 38 -12.22 -2.98 3.33
C LEU A 38 -12.91 -1.74 3.91
N LEU A 39 -12.66 -0.56 3.36
CA LEU A 39 -13.30 0.69 3.77
C LEU A 39 -14.77 0.74 3.33
N PHE A 40 -15.09 0.28 2.11
CA PHE A 40 -16.46 0.30 1.58
C PHE A 40 -17.32 -0.88 2.02
N GLN A 41 -16.73 -2.07 2.13
CA GLN A 41 -17.45 -3.31 2.41
C GLN A 41 -17.28 -3.78 3.87
N GLY A 42 -16.21 -3.37 4.55
CA GLY A 42 -15.89 -3.82 5.90
C GLY A 42 -15.02 -5.08 5.95
N LEU A 43 -14.41 -5.33 7.11
CA LEU A 43 -13.49 -6.46 7.36
C LEU A 43 -14.14 -7.85 7.22
N GLU A 44 -15.45 -7.94 7.35
CA GLU A 44 -16.19 -9.21 7.28
C GLU A 44 -16.63 -9.57 5.85
N SER A 45 -16.32 -8.72 4.87
CA SER A 45 -16.77 -8.90 3.51
C SER A 45 -15.91 -9.89 2.73
N GLU A 46 -16.55 -10.97 2.29
CA GLU A 46 -15.91 -12.03 1.50
C GLU A 46 -15.44 -11.54 0.12
N GLU A 47 -16.07 -10.47 -0.40
CA GLU A 47 -15.70 -9.78 -1.64
C GLU A 47 -14.26 -9.24 -1.61
N CYS A 48 -13.73 -8.92 -0.42
CA CYS A 48 -12.36 -8.42 -0.28
C CYS A 48 -11.31 -9.53 -0.17
N LYS A 49 -11.72 -10.79 0.07
CA LYS A 49 -10.80 -11.96 0.09
C LYS A 49 -9.92 -12.07 -1.17
N PRO A 50 -10.46 -11.99 -2.41
CA PRO A 50 -9.63 -12.07 -3.61
C PRO A 50 -8.60 -10.92 -3.72
N LEU A 51 -8.89 -9.74 -3.15
CA LEU A 51 -7.95 -8.62 -3.13
C LEU A 51 -6.84 -8.85 -2.11
N ILE A 52 -7.16 -9.40 -0.95
CA ILE A 52 -6.18 -9.81 0.08
C ILE A 52 -5.26 -10.91 -0.46
N GLU A 53 -5.80 -11.90 -1.17
CA GLU A 53 -4.99 -12.96 -1.79
C GLU A 53 -4.06 -12.41 -2.88
N LYS A 54 -4.51 -11.46 -3.68
CA LYS A 54 -3.65 -10.78 -4.67
C LYS A 54 -2.51 -10.02 -3.98
N TYR A 55 -2.80 -9.28 -2.92
CA TYR A 55 -1.79 -8.58 -2.12
C TYR A 55 -0.76 -9.55 -1.51
N LYS A 56 -1.22 -10.68 -0.94
CA LYS A 56 -0.35 -11.76 -0.43
C LYS A 56 0.55 -12.34 -1.52
N LYS A 57 -0.01 -12.72 -2.67
CA LYS A 57 0.74 -13.26 -3.81
C LYS A 57 1.79 -12.28 -4.32
N CYS A 58 1.44 -11.00 -4.39
CA CYS A 58 2.39 -9.97 -4.76
C CYS A 58 3.54 -9.92 -3.74
N MET A 59 3.26 -9.85 -2.43
CA MET A 59 4.33 -9.82 -1.41
C MET A 59 5.20 -11.09 -1.41
N GLU A 60 4.61 -12.26 -1.63
CA GLU A 60 5.33 -13.52 -1.77
C GLU A 60 6.29 -13.52 -2.96
N GLY A 61 5.91 -12.88 -4.08
CA GLY A 61 6.77 -12.72 -5.27
C GLY A 61 8.05 -11.94 -4.99
N PHE A 62 8.06 -11.11 -3.96
CA PHE A 62 9.22 -10.33 -3.52
C PHE A 62 9.92 -10.94 -2.29
N GLY A 63 9.51 -12.13 -1.86
CA GLY A 63 10.11 -12.85 -0.73
C GLY A 63 9.63 -12.40 0.65
N PHE A 64 8.51 -11.66 0.72
CA PHE A 64 7.88 -11.27 1.99
C PHE A 64 6.72 -12.22 2.31
N LYS A 65 6.86 -13.00 3.39
CA LYS A 65 5.77 -13.85 3.92
C LYS A 65 4.93 -13.06 4.92
N ILE A 66 3.63 -12.89 4.64
CA ILE A 66 2.62 -12.17 5.45
C ILE A 66 1.40 -13.02 5.79
#